data_AF-A0A364NXD1-F1
#
_entry.id   AF-A0A364NXD1-F1
#
_cell.length_a   1.000
_cell.length_b   1.000
_cell.length_c   1.000
_cell.angle_alpha   90.00
_cell.angle_beta   90.00
_cell.angle_gamma   90.00
#
_symmetry.space_group_name_H-M   'P 1'
#
loop_
_entity.id
_entity.type
_entity.pdbx_description
1 polymer ?
#
loop_
_entity_poly.entity_id
_entity_poly.type
_entity_poly.pdbx_seq_one_letter_code
_entity_poly.pdbx_strand_id
1 'polypeptide(L)'
;MREWGRESSLNWGLALSLLLHVLFWAASQIESLPDLSIHLPEPAMEVDLVREEPKPPPPPPPPPPPQEPPKPPPSKVEPPARDPVPVPQLRPGKLAEKAAAPKQAAPSPGVSFEKAPPPTVAVGEMTQTAQDMVLAQVLKMWNFDTEPAKGTNFTISMSVIVNKDGTLADALHKNAPWNPQLAIRGYDRINDGYVKRAMESMLLALRLAQPLALPPDDGKGWPRRMVIRFRPGDL
;
A
#
# COMPACT_ATOMS: atom_id res chain seq x y z
N MET A 1 53.01 -35.05 -62.89
CA MET A 1 53.05 -34.42 -61.55
C MET A 1 52.11 -33.23 -61.59
N ARG A 2 51.04 -33.24 -60.77
CA ARG A 2 49.93 -32.26 -60.80
C ARG A 2 50.11 -31.28 -59.64
N GLU A 3 50.54 -30.05 -59.92
CA GLU A 3 50.58 -28.94 -58.96
C GLU A 3 49.33 -28.06 -59.08
N TRP A 4 48.14 -28.64 -59.00
CA TRP A 4 46.85 -27.93 -59.18
C TRP A 4 45.94 -28.03 -57.94
N GLY A 5 46.52 -28.00 -56.73
CA GLY A 5 45.76 -28.16 -55.49
C GLY A 5 46.14 -27.27 -54.32
N ARG A 6 47.21 -26.46 -54.42
CA ARG A 6 47.69 -25.65 -53.28
C ARG A 6 47.14 -24.23 -53.25
N GLU A 7 46.84 -23.63 -54.40
CA GLU A 7 46.34 -22.25 -54.45
C GLU A 7 44.85 -22.15 -54.09
N SER A 8 44.04 -23.16 -54.43
CA SER A 8 42.61 -23.18 -54.12
C SER A 8 42.32 -23.34 -52.63
N SER A 9 43.13 -24.11 -51.90
CA SER A 9 42.97 -24.31 -50.46
C SER A 9 43.29 -23.07 -49.63
N LEU A 10 44.25 -22.24 -50.09
CA LEU A 10 44.63 -21.02 -49.40
C LEU A 10 43.54 -19.95 -49.50
N ASN A 11 42.96 -19.79 -50.70
CA ASN A 11 41.85 -18.88 -50.94
C ASN A 11 40.58 -19.28 -50.16
N TRP A 12 40.32 -20.59 -50.04
CA TRP A 12 39.23 -21.10 -49.21
C TRP A 12 39.44 -20.86 -47.71
N GLY A 13 40.67 -21.02 -47.22
CA GLY A 13 41.01 -20.71 -45.83
C GLY A 13 40.80 -19.24 -45.49
N LEU A 14 41.19 -18.33 -46.40
CA LEU A 14 40.96 -16.90 -46.25
C LEU A 14 39.46 -16.56 -46.30
N ALA A 15 38.70 -17.16 -47.23
CA ALA A 15 37.26 -16.95 -47.33
C ALA A 15 36.51 -17.42 -46.07
N LEU A 16 36.88 -18.60 -45.53
CA LEU A 16 36.33 -19.13 -44.28
C LEU A 16 36.68 -18.26 -43.08
N SER A 17 37.93 -17.77 -43.01
CA SER A 17 38.36 -16.86 -41.96
C SER A 17 37.57 -15.56 -42.01
N LEU A 18 37.39 -14.98 -43.21
CA LEU A 18 36.67 -13.73 -43.38
C LEU A 18 35.18 -13.89 -43.05
N LEU A 19 34.57 -15.00 -43.46
CA LEU A 19 33.20 -15.37 -43.09
C LEU A 19 33.06 -15.50 -41.55
N LEU A 20 34.01 -16.16 -40.89
CA LEU A 20 33.98 -16.33 -39.44
C LEU A 20 34.09 -14.99 -38.70
N HIS A 21 34.94 -14.08 -39.17
CA HIS A 21 35.07 -12.75 -38.58
C HIS A 21 33.81 -11.90 -38.81
N VAL A 22 33.18 -12.01 -39.98
CA VAL A 22 31.91 -11.33 -40.25
C VAL A 22 30.80 -11.88 -39.35
N LEU A 23 30.74 -13.20 -39.14
CA LEU A 23 29.77 -13.82 -38.22
C LEU A 23 30.02 -13.42 -36.77
N PHE A 24 31.29 -13.38 -36.34
CA PHE A 24 31.65 -12.95 -34.99
C PHE A 24 31.32 -11.47 -34.76
N TRP A 25 31.62 -10.61 -35.73
CA TRP A 25 31.23 -9.21 -35.68
C TRP A 25 29.70 -9.05 -35.69
N ALA A 26 28.99 -9.76 -36.55
CA ALA A 26 27.52 -9.76 -36.57
C ALA A 26 26.93 -10.27 -35.25
N ALA A 27 27.50 -11.30 -34.63
CA ALA A 27 27.09 -11.79 -33.31
C ALA A 27 27.38 -10.78 -32.19
N SER A 28 28.47 -10.02 -32.29
CA SER A 28 28.78 -8.94 -31.34
C SER A 28 27.81 -7.75 -31.44
N GLN A 29 27.19 -7.53 -32.60
CA GLN A 29 26.11 -6.53 -32.73
C GLN A 29 24.79 -7.00 -32.10
N ILE A 30 24.69 -8.26 -31.68
CA ILE A 30 23.54 -8.83 -30.93
C ILE A 30 23.76 -8.65 -29.41
N GLU A 31 24.43 -7.57 -28.98
CA GLU A 31 24.43 -7.14 -27.57
C GLU A 31 23.06 -6.59 -27.12
N SER A 32 22.12 -6.43 -28.05
CA SER A 32 20.70 -6.25 -27.73
C SER A 32 20.05 -7.60 -27.46
N LEU A 33 20.51 -8.32 -26.43
CA LEU A 33 19.59 -9.20 -25.73
C LEU A 33 18.42 -8.29 -25.31
N PRO A 34 17.15 -8.61 -25.67
CA PRO A 34 16.05 -7.94 -25.02
C PRO A 34 16.31 -8.12 -23.54
N ASP A 35 16.36 -7.01 -22.82
CA ASP A 35 16.50 -6.96 -21.38
C ASP A 35 15.57 -8.05 -20.82
N LEU A 36 16.16 -9.20 -20.48
CA LEU A 36 15.55 -10.21 -19.63
C LEU A 36 15.61 -9.60 -18.23
N SER A 37 14.99 -8.43 -18.10
CA SER A 37 14.18 -8.05 -16.98
C SER A 37 13.25 -9.24 -16.79
N ILE A 38 13.76 -10.26 -16.11
CA ILE A 38 12.96 -11.10 -15.25
C ILE A 38 12.22 -10.06 -14.45
N HIS A 39 10.98 -9.79 -14.88
CA HIS A 39 10.08 -8.89 -14.20
C HIS A 39 9.81 -9.62 -12.90
N LEU A 40 10.73 -9.43 -11.94
CA LEU A 40 10.67 -10.09 -10.67
C LEU A 40 9.37 -9.55 -10.10
N PRO A 41 8.36 -10.41 -9.93
CA PRO A 41 7.03 -9.93 -9.64
C PRO A 41 7.11 -9.08 -8.39
N GLU A 42 6.54 -7.88 -8.45
CA GLU A 42 6.48 -7.03 -7.27
C GLU A 42 5.84 -7.85 -6.15
N PRO A 43 6.47 -7.94 -4.96
CA PRO A 43 5.95 -8.78 -3.91
C PRO A 43 4.56 -8.29 -3.54
N ALA A 44 3.60 -9.20 -3.72
CA ALA A 44 2.18 -8.90 -3.60
C ALA A 44 1.72 -8.74 -2.15
N MET A 45 2.50 -9.15 -1.15
CA MET A 45 2.15 -9.09 0.27
C MET A 45 3.22 -8.38 1.08
N GLU A 46 2.80 -7.44 1.92
CA GLU A 46 3.60 -6.69 2.86
C GLU A 46 2.98 -6.77 4.25
N VAL A 47 3.84 -6.80 5.26
CA VAL A 47 3.42 -6.90 6.65
C VAL A 47 3.93 -5.70 7.41
N ASP A 48 2.99 -5.03 8.09
CA ASP A 48 3.26 -3.92 8.98
C ASP A 48 3.07 -4.41 10.43
N LEU A 49 4.19 -4.62 11.12
CA LEU A 49 4.20 -4.88 12.56
C LEU A 49 4.38 -3.54 13.28
N VAL A 50 3.28 -2.88 13.59
CA VAL A 50 3.30 -1.70 14.45
C VAL A 50 3.55 -2.17 15.89
N ARG A 51 4.81 -2.12 16.33
CA ARG A 51 5.17 -2.24 17.74
C ARG A 51 4.79 -0.93 18.43
N GLU A 52 3.68 -0.92 19.17
CA GLU A 52 3.37 0.22 20.04
C GLU A 52 4.46 0.35 21.11
N GLU A 53 5.21 1.45 21.09
CA GLU A 53 5.82 1.94 22.32
C GLU A 53 4.69 2.24 23.31
N PRO A 54 4.80 1.85 24.60
CA PRO A 54 3.78 2.15 25.58
C PRO A 54 3.51 3.65 25.58
N LYS A 55 2.31 4.06 25.18
CA LYS A 55 1.89 5.45 25.27
C LYS A 55 2.02 5.86 26.75
N PRO A 56 2.77 6.93 27.08
CA PRO A 56 2.89 7.37 28.46
C PRO A 56 1.50 7.54 29.07
N PRO A 57 1.27 7.10 30.32
CA PRO A 57 -0.02 7.29 30.96
C PRO A 57 -0.39 8.78 30.92
N PRO A 58 -1.66 9.13 30.69
CA PRO A 58 -2.09 10.52 30.69
C PRO A 58 -1.70 11.17 32.03
N PRO A 59 -1.22 12.43 32.03
CA PRO A 59 -0.87 13.12 33.26
C PRO A 59 -2.10 13.16 34.18
N PRO A 60 -1.91 13.03 35.51
CA PRO A 60 -3.01 13.11 36.46
C PRO A 60 -3.74 14.45 36.29
N PRO A 61 -5.08 14.48 36.47
CA PRO A 61 -5.83 15.72 36.41
C PRO A 61 -5.27 16.73 37.42
N PRO A 62 -5.22 18.03 37.06
CA PRO A 62 -4.74 19.04 37.98
C PRO A 62 -5.59 19.03 39.26
N PRO A 63 -4.98 19.23 40.44
CA PRO A 63 -5.72 19.30 41.69
C PRO A 63 -6.77 20.42 41.59
N PRO A 64 -7.96 20.21 42.19
CA PRO A 64 -8.99 21.24 42.22
C PRO A 64 -8.40 22.52 42.83
N PRO A 65 -8.73 23.70 42.27
CA PRO A 65 -8.22 24.96 42.78
C PRO A 65 -8.60 25.10 44.26
N PRO A 66 -7.69 25.62 45.12
CA PRO A 66 -7.99 25.90 46.52
C PRO A 66 -9.26 26.75 46.62
N GLN A 67 -10.23 26.30 47.40
CA GLN A 67 -11.41 27.11 47.73
C GLN A 67 -10.94 28.39 48.41
N GLU A 68 -11.31 29.55 47.84
CA GLU A 68 -11.04 30.83 48.48
C GLU A 68 -11.73 30.89 49.85
N PRO A 69 -11.04 31.37 50.90
CA PRO A 69 -11.65 31.53 52.21
C PRO A 69 -12.78 32.57 52.16
N PRO A 70 -13.86 32.37 52.94
CA PRO A 70 -15.01 33.28 52.96
C PRO A 70 -14.58 34.68 53.41
N LYS A 71 -14.87 35.69 52.60
CA LYS A 71 -14.64 37.10 52.95
C LYS A 71 -15.57 37.52 54.10
N PRO A 72 -15.06 38.15 55.17
CA PRO A 72 -15.88 38.71 56.24
C PRO A 72 -16.64 39.98 55.76
N PRO A 73 -17.83 40.26 56.31
CA PRO A 73 -18.63 41.42 55.91
C PRO A 73 -18.17 42.68 56.65
N PRO A 74 -18.26 43.85 56.00
CA PRO A 74 -18.57 45.06 56.77
C PRO A 74 -19.68 45.93 56.15
N SER A 75 -20.29 46.68 57.06
CA SER A 75 -21.57 47.38 57.00
C SER A 75 -21.61 48.70 56.22
N LYS A 76 -22.79 48.93 55.62
CA LYS A 76 -23.66 50.13 55.61
C LYS A 76 -23.03 51.53 55.55
N VAL A 77 -23.23 52.20 54.40
CA VAL A 77 -23.55 53.65 54.29
C VAL A 77 -24.61 53.83 53.18
N GLU A 78 -25.63 54.66 53.43
CA GLU A 78 -26.86 54.89 52.65
C GLU A 78 -26.76 56.19 51.77
N PRO A 79 -27.78 56.64 50.98
CA PRO A 79 -27.70 56.87 49.52
C PRO A 79 -27.88 58.37 49.11
N PRO A 80 -27.94 58.69 47.79
CA PRO A 80 -29.27 59.03 47.24
C PRO A 80 -29.56 58.56 45.79
N ALA A 81 -30.88 58.62 45.50
CA ALA A 81 -31.68 58.14 44.37
C ALA A 81 -31.34 58.64 42.94
N ARG A 82 -31.67 57.83 41.91
CA ARG A 82 -32.88 57.96 41.04
C ARG A 82 -32.86 56.93 39.87
N ASP A 83 -34.03 56.35 39.62
CA ASP A 83 -34.45 55.32 38.62
C ASP A 83 -34.34 55.77 37.12
N PRO A 84 -34.77 55.01 36.08
CA PRO A 84 -35.29 53.61 36.00
C PRO A 84 -34.69 52.73 34.86
N VAL A 85 -35.03 51.44 34.92
CA VAL A 85 -34.79 50.37 33.93
C VAL A 85 -35.62 50.55 32.65
N PRO A 86 -35.13 50.07 31.49
CA PRO A 86 -35.99 49.30 30.58
C PRO A 86 -35.34 47.99 30.09
N VAL A 87 -36.06 46.90 30.30
CA VAL A 87 -35.93 45.60 29.58
C VAL A 87 -36.68 45.69 28.22
N PRO A 88 -36.80 44.63 27.41
CA PRO A 88 -35.81 43.92 26.61
C PRO A 88 -36.24 43.85 25.12
N GLN A 89 -35.32 43.84 24.14
CA GLN A 89 -35.70 43.43 22.76
C GLN A 89 -34.65 42.56 22.07
N LEU A 90 -35.11 41.35 21.70
CA LEU A 90 -34.48 40.37 20.83
C LEU A 90 -34.17 41.01 19.46
N ARG A 91 -32.92 40.88 18.99
CA ARG A 91 -32.55 41.19 17.61
C ARG A 91 -32.39 39.90 16.79
N PRO A 92 -33.21 39.69 15.74
CA PRO A 92 -33.11 38.55 14.84
C PRO A 92 -31.86 38.62 13.96
N GLY A 93 -31.40 37.44 13.53
CA GLY A 93 -30.26 37.26 12.66
C GLY A 93 -30.39 37.90 11.28
N LYS A 94 -29.23 38.27 10.74
CA LYS A 94 -28.95 38.42 9.30
C LYS A 94 -27.80 37.45 9.04
N LEU A 95 -28.07 36.24 8.57
CA LEU A 95 -28.12 35.87 7.15
C LEU A 95 -26.97 36.48 6.34
N ALA A 96 -26.12 35.56 5.90
CA ALA A 96 -25.14 35.61 4.82
C ALA A 96 -25.07 36.90 3.99
N GLU A 97 -23.85 37.42 3.79
CA GLU A 97 -23.14 37.24 2.52
C GLU A 97 -21.74 37.87 2.55
N LYS A 98 -20.78 37.08 2.03
CA LYS A 98 -19.69 37.50 1.14
C LYS A 98 -18.43 38.17 1.73
N ALA A 99 -17.40 37.32 1.78
CA ALA A 99 -16.06 37.50 1.21
C ALA A 99 -15.19 38.68 1.69
N ALA A 100 -14.20 38.34 2.51
CA ALA A 100 -12.87 38.91 2.41
C ALA A 100 -11.85 37.84 2.84
N ALA A 101 -11.01 37.37 1.91
CA ALA A 101 -9.79 36.63 2.23
C ALA A 101 -8.85 37.54 3.05
N PRO A 102 -7.90 36.97 3.83
CA PRO A 102 -6.56 36.86 3.26
C PRO A 102 -5.64 35.74 3.81
N LYS A 103 -4.57 35.54 3.03
CA LYS A 103 -3.19 35.12 3.40
C LYS A 103 -2.87 33.65 3.63
N GLN A 104 -2.31 33.08 2.55
CA GLN A 104 -1.15 32.18 2.55
C GLN A 104 -0.24 32.33 3.78
N ALA A 105 -0.04 31.22 4.48
CA ALA A 105 1.15 30.93 5.25
C ALA A 105 1.87 29.75 4.57
N ALA A 106 3.18 29.90 4.39
CA ALA A 106 4.06 28.95 3.71
C ALA A 106 4.09 27.57 4.40
N PRO A 107 4.33 26.47 3.66
CA PRO A 107 4.46 25.14 4.22
C PRO A 107 5.80 24.99 4.95
N SER A 108 5.75 24.53 6.20
CA SER A 108 6.92 24.05 6.93
C SER A 108 7.48 22.76 6.27
N PRO A 109 8.81 22.56 6.25
CA PRO A 109 9.45 21.40 5.66
C PRO A 109 9.27 20.17 6.57
N GLY A 110 8.12 19.51 6.43
CA GLY A 110 7.94 18.13 6.87
C GLY A 110 8.36 17.23 5.73
N VAL A 111 9.40 16.41 5.94
CA VAL A 111 9.81 15.35 5.01
C VAL A 111 8.71 14.28 5.01
N SER A 112 7.67 14.51 4.22
CA SER A 112 6.81 13.43 3.75
C SER A 112 7.60 12.70 2.68
N PHE A 113 7.98 11.45 2.94
CA PHE A 113 8.36 10.53 1.88
C PHE A 113 7.10 10.23 1.06
N GLU A 114 6.72 11.17 0.19
CA GLU A 114 5.81 10.91 -0.91
C GLU A 114 6.56 10.04 -1.90
N LYS A 115 6.54 8.73 -1.65
CA LYS A 115 7.04 7.74 -2.60
C LYS A 115 6.09 7.74 -3.78
N ALA A 116 6.45 8.49 -4.81
CA ALA A 116 5.81 8.43 -6.12
C ALA A 116 5.67 6.95 -6.55
N PRO A 117 4.50 6.51 -7.05
CA PRO A 117 4.41 5.20 -7.67
C PRO A 117 5.31 5.19 -8.92
N PRO A 118 6.08 4.11 -9.16
CA PRO A 118 6.76 3.92 -10.44
C PRO A 118 5.73 3.84 -11.58
N PRO A 119 6.13 4.02 -12.85
CA PRO A 119 5.19 4.11 -13.97
C PRO A 119 4.47 2.77 -14.17
N THR A 120 3.33 2.61 -13.52
CA THR A 120 2.44 1.47 -13.74
C THR A 120 1.76 1.66 -15.10
N VAL A 121 1.87 0.62 -15.93
CA VAL A 121 0.86 0.26 -16.93
C VAL A 121 -0.52 0.62 -16.38
N ALA A 122 -1.42 1.19 -17.18
CA ALA A 122 -2.74 1.63 -16.74
C ALA A 122 -3.58 0.46 -16.18
N VAL A 123 -3.30 0.07 -14.95
CA VAL A 123 -3.98 -0.97 -14.20
C VAL A 123 -5.08 -0.26 -13.42
N GLY A 124 -6.33 -0.52 -13.78
CA GLY A 124 -7.47 0.14 -13.14
C GLY A 124 -7.56 -0.22 -11.67
N GLU A 125 -7.70 0.77 -10.78
CA GLU A 125 -7.97 0.51 -9.37
C GLU A 125 -9.43 0.05 -9.17
N MET A 126 -9.59 -1.02 -8.38
CA MET A 126 -10.89 -1.58 -8.05
C MET A 126 -11.59 -0.79 -6.93
N THR A 127 -12.92 -0.67 -6.99
CA THR A 127 -13.73 0.00 -5.96
C THR A 127 -13.68 -0.73 -4.62
N GLN A 128 -13.90 -0.03 -3.51
CA GLN A 128 -13.84 -0.62 -2.16
C GLN A 128 -14.80 -1.81 -1.99
N THR A 129 -16.06 -1.67 -2.42
CA THR A 129 -17.05 -2.75 -2.34
C THR A 129 -16.60 -4.02 -3.07
N ALA A 130 -15.95 -3.86 -4.22
CA ALA A 130 -15.42 -4.98 -4.96
C ALA A 130 -14.20 -5.61 -4.25
N GLN A 131 -13.36 -4.80 -3.60
CA GLN A 131 -12.27 -5.31 -2.76
C GLN A 131 -12.82 -6.13 -1.58
N ASP A 132 -13.88 -5.65 -0.95
CA ASP A 132 -14.55 -6.33 0.18
C ASP A 132 -15.17 -7.67 -0.26
N MET A 133 -15.82 -7.72 -1.42
CA MET A 133 -16.36 -8.98 -1.98
C MET A 133 -15.26 -10.03 -2.20
N VAL A 134 -14.15 -9.60 -2.79
CA VAL A 134 -13.02 -10.51 -3.05
C VAL A 134 -12.36 -10.93 -1.74
N LEU A 135 -12.16 -10.00 -0.80
CA LEU A 135 -11.66 -10.33 0.54
C LEU A 135 -12.57 -11.36 1.23
N ALA A 136 -13.88 -11.17 1.20
CA ALA A 136 -14.83 -12.13 1.80
C ALA A 136 -14.72 -13.53 1.18
N GLN A 137 -14.53 -13.62 -0.14
CA GLN A 137 -14.29 -14.90 -0.81
C GLN A 137 -12.98 -15.55 -0.37
N VAL A 138 -11.92 -14.77 -0.23
CA VAL A 138 -10.61 -15.26 0.23
C VAL A 138 -10.69 -15.72 1.69
N LEU A 139 -11.33 -14.94 2.56
CA LEU A 139 -11.52 -15.29 3.97
C LEU A 139 -12.34 -16.57 4.14
N LYS A 140 -13.31 -16.83 3.27
CA LYS A 140 -14.06 -18.10 3.26
C LYS A 140 -13.18 -19.32 3.02
N MET A 141 -12.09 -19.16 2.27
CA MET A 141 -11.12 -20.23 2.00
C MET A 141 -9.98 -20.26 3.02
N TRP A 142 -9.82 -19.20 3.81
CA TRP A 142 -8.73 -19.07 4.76
C TRP A 142 -9.06 -19.78 6.07
N ASN A 143 -8.32 -20.85 6.33
CA ASN A 143 -8.43 -21.64 7.55
C ASN A 143 -7.14 -21.44 8.36
N PHE A 144 -7.16 -20.45 9.26
CA PHE A 144 -6.02 -20.15 10.12
C PHE A 144 -6.52 -19.72 11.50
N ASP A 145 -5.78 -20.12 12.54
CA ASP A 145 -6.13 -19.78 13.92
C ASP A 145 -5.83 -18.30 14.19
N THR A 146 -6.87 -17.50 14.43
CA THR A 146 -6.77 -16.06 14.73
C THR A 146 -6.66 -15.78 16.22
N GLU A 147 -6.85 -16.77 17.11
CA GLU A 147 -6.74 -16.57 18.56
C GLU A 147 -5.40 -15.95 18.99
N PRO A 148 -4.24 -16.37 18.45
CA PRO A 148 -2.96 -15.78 18.84
C PRO A 148 -2.76 -14.34 18.35
N ALA A 149 -3.56 -13.86 17.38
CA ALA A 149 -3.53 -12.48 16.90
C ALA A 149 -4.40 -11.54 17.73
N LYS A 150 -5.28 -12.05 18.61
CA LYS A 150 -6.16 -11.21 19.43
C LYS A 150 -5.33 -10.32 20.35
N GLY A 151 -5.58 -9.01 20.29
CA GLY A 151 -4.81 -8.01 21.05
C GLY A 151 -3.46 -7.63 20.42
N THR A 152 -3.13 -8.14 19.23
CA THR A 152 -1.97 -7.68 18.45
C THR A 152 -2.40 -6.65 17.41
N ASN A 153 -1.55 -5.64 17.16
CA ASN A 153 -1.78 -4.65 16.10
C ASN A 153 -1.26 -5.11 14.71
N PHE A 154 -1.13 -6.43 14.52
CA PHE A 154 -0.60 -7.03 13.30
C PHE A 154 -1.57 -6.84 12.13
N THR A 155 -1.12 -6.17 11.06
CA THR A 155 -1.93 -5.94 9.85
C THR A 155 -1.26 -6.61 8.65
N ILE A 156 -2.06 -7.38 7.91
CA ILE A 156 -1.65 -7.97 6.63
C ILE A 156 -2.14 -7.03 5.53
N SER A 157 -1.22 -6.54 4.69
CA SER A 157 -1.52 -5.73 3.51
C SER A 157 -1.04 -6.46 2.27
N MET A 158 -1.88 -6.60 1.25
CA MET A 158 -1.47 -7.22 -0.02
C MET A 158 -1.96 -6.37 -1.19
N SER A 159 -1.09 -6.15 -2.18
CA SER A 159 -1.44 -5.60 -3.48
C SER A 159 -1.41 -6.72 -4.50
N VAL A 160 -2.54 -7.02 -5.11
CA VAL A 160 -2.62 -8.08 -6.11
C VAL A 160 -3.26 -7.57 -7.39
N ILE A 161 -2.87 -8.18 -8.51
CA ILE A 161 -3.39 -7.86 -9.83
C ILE A 161 -4.38 -8.96 -10.22
N VAL A 162 -5.61 -8.57 -10.53
CA VAL A 162 -6.70 -9.46 -10.91
C VAL A 162 -6.91 -9.35 -12.42
N ASN A 163 -6.89 -10.49 -13.10
CA ASN A 163 -7.14 -10.60 -14.53
C ASN A 163 -8.64 -10.66 -14.85
N LYS A 164 -8.98 -10.47 -16.12
CA LYS A 164 -10.38 -10.52 -16.61
C LYS A 164 -11.07 -11.88 -16.37
N ASP A 165 -10.30 -12.95 -16.22
CA ASP A 165 -10.80 -14.31 -15.99
C ASP A 165 -10.95 -14.65 -14.50
N GLY A 166 -10.70 -13.70 -13.60
CA GLY A 166 -10.76 -13.91 -12.16
C GLY A 166 -9.51 -14.58 -11.59
N THR A 167 -8.48 -14.82 -12.40
CA THR A 167 -7.19 -15.28 -11.89
C THR A 167 -6.36 -14.13 -11.36
N LEU A 168 -5.41 -14.44 -10.47
CA LEU A 168 -4.41 -13.47 -10.02
C LEU A 168 -3.19 -13.54 -10.94
N ALA A 169 -2.51 -12.42 -11.15
CA ALA A 169 -1.28 -12.37 -11.91
C ALA A 169 -0.07 -12.95 -11.14
N ASP A 170 1.03 -13.16 -11.86
CA ASP A 170 2.35 -13.42 -11.31
C ASP A 170 2.45 -14.62 -10.35
N ALA A 171 3.21 -14.47 -9.26
CA ALA A 171 3.44 -15.48 -8.23
C ALA A 171 2.15 -15.89 -7.49
N LEU A 172 1.05 -15.15 -7.67
CA LEU A 172 -0.24 -15.46 -7.07
C LEU A 172 -1.14 -16.30 -7.99
N HIS A 173 -0.78 -16.49 -9.25
CA HIS A 173 -1.58 -17.28 -10.19
C HIS A 173 -1.74 -18.73 -9.70
N LYS A 174 -2.94 -19.32 -9.84
CA LYS A 174 -3.24 -20.68 -9.37
C LYS A 174 -2.29 -21.77 -9.87
N ASN A 175 -1.79 -21.61 -11.10
CA ASN A 175 -0.89 -22.56 -11.76
C ASN A 175 0.61 -22.23 -11.58
N ALA A 176 0.94 -21.12 -10.91
CA ALA A 176 2.33 -20.75 -10.69
C ALA A 176 2.97 -21.71 -9.67
N PRO A 177 4.28 -22.03 -9.79
CA PRO A 177 5.00 -22.77 -8.77
C PRO A 177 4.79 -22.17 -7.38
N TRP A 178 4.68 -23.01 -6.35
CA TRP A 178 4.56 -22.52 -4.98
C TRP A 178 5.89 -21.90 -4.54
N ASN A 179 5.95 -20.57 -4.50
CA ASN A 179 7.12 -19.83 -4.05
C ASN A 179 6.69 -18.59 -3.23
N PRO A 180 6.60 -18.71 -1.90
CA PRO A 180 6.22 -17.60 -1.02
C PRO A 180 7.18 -16.41 -1.08
N GLN A 181 8.47 -16.61 -1.38
CA GLN A 181 9.48 -15.53 -1.44
C GLN A 181 9.17 -14.51 -2.54
N LEU A 182 8.55 -14.95 -3.64
CA LEU A 182 8.17 -14.06 -4.73
C LEU A 182 6.89 -13.28 -4.43
N ALA A 183 6.02 -13.81 -3.57
CA ALA A 183 4.75 -13.18 -3.24
C ALA A 183 4.83 -12.32 -1.98
N ILE A 184 5.72 -12.65 -1.03
CA ILE A 184 5.83 -11.99 0.27
C ILE A 184 7.10 -11.16 0.32
N ARG A 185 6.94 -9.85 0.52
CA ARG A 185 8.05 -8.92 0.64
C ARG A 185 8.88 -9.25 1.87
N GLY A 186 10.17 -9.54 1.67
CA GLY A 186 11.10 -9.78 2.77
C GLY A 186 10.83 -11.08 3.52
N TYR A 187 10.19 -12.07 2.87
CA TYR A 187 9.87 -13.38 3.44
C TYR A 187 11.01 -14.02 4.25
N ASP A 188 12.25 -13.95 3.76
CA ASP A 188 13.42 -14.54 4.42
C ASP A 188 13.80 -13.86 5.75
N ARG A 189 13.31 -12.64 5.99
CA ARG A 189 13.53 -11.88 7.22
C ARG A 189 12.46 -12.13 8.28
N ILE A 190 11.38 -12.81 7.90
CA ILE A 190 10.27 -13.11 8.80
C ILE A 190 10.64 -14.38 9.58
N ASN A 191 10.63 -14.28 10.91
CA ASN A 191 10.88 -15.43 11.78
C ASN A 191 9.85 -16.55 11.52
N ASP A 192 10.25 -17.81 11.68
CA ASP A 192 9.44 -19.03 11.51
C ASP A 192 8.36 -19.20 12.61
N GLY A 193 7.53 -18.17 12.79
CA GLY A 193 6.50 -18.09 13.82
C GLY A 193 5.10 -17.88 13.25
N TYR A 194 4.23 -17.36 14.11
CA TYR A 194 2.83 -17.12 13.81
C TYR A 194 2.62 -16.28 12.54
N VAL A 195 3.33 -15.16 12.42
CA VAL A 195 3.21 -14.21 11.30
C VAL A 195 3.51 -14.89 9.96
N LYS A 196 4.61 -15.65 9.87
CA LYS A 196 5.00 -16.33 8.63
C LYS A 196 3.94 -17.34 8.20
N ARG A 197 3.45 -18.17 9.13
CA ARG A 197 2.37 -19.14 8.87
C ARG A 197 1.06 -18.46 8.49
N ALA A 198 0.74 -17.32 9.09
CA ALA A 198 -0.45 -16.53 8.75
C ALA A 198 -0.38 -16.02 7.30
N MET A 199 0.79 -15.51 6.88
CA MET A 199 0.99 -15.04 5.51
C MET A 199 0.98 -16.17 4.49
N GLU A 200 1.63 -17.29 4.78
CA GLU A 200 1.64 -18.48 3.91
C GLU A 200 0.25 -19.09 3.76
N SER A 201 -0.51 -19.20 4.85
CA SER A 201 -1.89 -19.70 4.79
C SER A 201 -2.81 -18.74 4.04
N MET A 202 -2.60 -17.42 4.16
CA MET A 202 -3.33 -16.42 3.37
C MET A 202 -2.95 -16.49 1.89
N LEU A 203 -1.67 -16.66 1.57
CA LEU A 203 -1.19 -16.91 0.21
C LEU A 203 -1.85 -18.14 -0.41
N LEU A 204 -1.96 -19.22 0.37
CA LEU A 204 -2.64 -20.43 -0.04
C LEU A 204 -4.13 -20.19 -0.28
N ALA A 205 -4.81 -19.48 0.64
CA ALA A 205 -6.22 -19.13 0.50
C ALA A 205 -6.49 -18.32 -0.77
N LEU A 206 -5.63 -17.35 -1.11
CA LEU A 206 -5.71 -16.58 -2.36
C LEU A 206 -5.63 -17.45 -3.61
N ARG A 207 -4.78 -18.48 -3.59
CA ARG A 207 -4.65 -19.43 -4.70
C ARG A 207 -5.88 -20.34 -4.80
N LEU A 208 -6.38 -20.82 -3.66
CA LEU A 208 -7.56 -21.68 -3.60
C LEU A 208 -8.87 -20.94 -3.94
N ALA A 209 -8.93 -19.64 -3.68
CA ALA A 209 -10.09 -18.81 -3.99
C ALA A 209 -10.25 -18.54 -5.50
N GLN A 210 -9.25 -18.82 -6.34
CA GLN A 210 -9.33 -18.59 -7.78
C GLN A 210 -10.17 -19.65 -8.50
N PRO A 211 -11.03 -19.26 -9.47
CA PRO A 211 -11.23 -17.90 -9.96
C PRO A 211 -12.07 -17.04 -9.00
N LEU A 212 -11.65 -15.79 -8.84
CA LEU A 212 -12.32 -14.79 -8.01
C LEU A 212 -13.61 -14.31 -8.68
N ALA A 213 -14.65 -14.11 -7.89
CA ALA A 213 -15.88 -13.49 -8.36
C ALA A 213 -15.62 -12.01 -8.65
N LEU A 214 -15.63 -11.65 -9.93
CA LEU A 214 -15.33 -10.29 -10.36
C LEU A 214 -16.56 -9.38 -10.16
N PRO A 215 -16.36 -8.12 -9.73
CA PRO A 215 -17.43 -7.13 -9.71
C PRO A 215 -17.89 -6.79 -11.14
N PRO A 216 -19.08 -6.16 -11.29
CA PRO A 216 -19.52 -5.61 -12.58
C PRO A 216 -18.45 -4.72 -13.22
N ASP A 217 -18.35 -4.75 -14.54
CA ASP A 217 -17.32 -3.98 -15.24
C ASP A 217 -17.65 -2.48 -15.19
N ASP A 218 -16.95 -1.74 -14.33
CA ASP A 218 -17.03 -0.27 -14.25
C ASP A 218 -16.43 0.47 -15.46
N GLY A 219 -16.07 -0.22 -16.56
CA GLY A 219 -15.50 0.39 -17.76
C GLY A 219 -14.03 0.79 -17.66
N LYS A 220 -13.37 0.50 -16.52
CA LYS A 220 -11.94 0.79 -16.29
C LYS A 220 -10.98 -0.20 -16.96
N GLY A 221 -11.51 -1.21 -17.65
CA GLY A 221 -10.72 -2.26 -18.27
C GLY A 221 -10.12 -3.25 -17.25
N TRP A 222 -9.43 -4.25 -17.79
CA TRP A 222 -8.69 -5.29 -17.07
C TRP A 222 -7.26 -5.35 -17.62
N PRO A 223 -6.24 -5.71 -16.83
CA PRO A 223 -6.28 -6.14 -15.43
C PRO A 223 -6.48 -5.00 -14.43
N ARG A 224 -6.88 -5.34 -13.19
CA ARG A 224 -7.12 -4.38 -12.11
C ARG A 224 -6.25 -4.66 -10.89
N ARG A 225 -5.79 -3.61 -10.22
CA ARG A 225 -5.01 -3.70 -8.98
C ARG A 225 -5.97 -3.56 -7.82
N MET A 226 -5.88 -4.46 -6.86
CA MET A 226 -6.60 -4.35 -5.60
C MET A 226 -5.61 -4.39 -4.43
N VAL A 227 -5.92 -3.63 -3.39
CA VAL A 227 -5.15 -3.63 -2.15
C VAL A 227 -6.06 -4.16 -1.05
N ILE A 228 -5.75 -5.34 -0.52
CA ILE A 228 -6.50 -5.94 0.57
C ILE A 228 -5.72 -5.67 1.86
N ARG A 229 -6.40 -5.12 2.88
CA ARG A 229 -5.83 -4.86 4.20
C ARG A 229 -6.78 -5.34 5.26
N PHE A 230 -6.29 -6.17 6.18
CA PHE A 230 -7.08 -6.60 7.32
C PHE A 230 -6.16 -7.00 8.48
N ARG A 231 -6.74 -7.06 9.68
CA ARG A 231 -6.08 -7.53 10.90
C ARG A 231 -6.65 -8.90 11.25
N PRO A 232 -5.83 -9.95 11.37
CA PRO A 232 -6.31 -11.26 11.76
C PRO A 232 -7.02 -11.26 13.12
N GLY A 233 -6.64 -10.37 14.04
CA GLY A 233 -7.27 -10.26 15.37
C GLY A 233 -8.69 -9.69 15.36
N ASP A 234 -9.17 -9.14 14.23
CA ASP A 234 -10.52 -8.58 14.08
C ASP A 234 -11.54 -9.61 13.55
N LEU A 235 -11.11 -10.84 13.25
CA LEU A 235 -11.92 -11.94 12.72
C LEU A 235 -12.33 -12.91 13.84
#